data_AF-A0A6A6ZJB9-F1
#
_entry.id   AF-A0A6A6ZJB9-F1
#
_cell.length_a   1.000
_cell.length_b   1.000
_cell.length_c   1.000
_cell.angle_alpha   90.00
_cell.angle_beta   90.00
_cell.angle_gamma   90.00
#
_symmetry.space_group_name_H-M   'P 1'
#
loop_
_entity.id
_entity.type
_entity.pdbx_description
1 polymer ?
#
loop_
_entity_poly.entity_id
_entity_poly.type
_entity_poly.pdbx_seq_one_letter_code
_entity_poly.pdbx_strand_id
1 'polypeptide(L)'
;KKRKSSPLTLHMYASVNWIFKSPLGFYNNEKDMLKPPKQPRRPVQSKYEMLEQHQKRVKEWEATLPPPLKVQSSGHHMTQEYYALNVLPQYIKYIHEARLQEPQSWLLQEDNDPSHGTRSIDNVAESLRQANWIAAILHPAQSPDLNPIEGIWLVLKQRAKR
;
A
#
# COMPACT_ATOMS: atom_id res chain seq x y z
N LYS A 1 -27.09 -18.15 12.83
CA LYS A 1 -25.61 -17.97 12.77
C LYS A 1 -25.29 -16.49 12.96
N LYS A 2 -24.75 -16.07 14.11
CA LYS A 2 -24.28 -14.69 14.30
C LYS A 2 -23.09 -14.46 13.36
N ARG A 3 -23.19 -13.51 12.43
CA ARG A 3 -22.05 -13.01 11.64
C ARG A 3 -21.03 -12.48 12.66
N LYS A 4 -19.88 -13.14 12.83
CA LYS A 4 -18.75 -12.53 13.54
C LYS A 4 -18.43 -11.25 12.78
N SER A 5 -18.60 -10.08 13.39
CA SER A 5 -18.11 -8.85 12.79
C SER A 5 -16.61 -9.00 12.63
N SER A 6 -16.11 -8.91 11.41
CA SER A 6 -14.68 -8.78 11.15
C SER A 6 -14.15 -7.62 12.01
N PRO A 7 -12.99 -7.77 12.67
CA PRO A 7 -12.38 -6.66 13.39
C PRO A 7 -12.19 -5.50 12.42
N LEU A 8 -12.57 -4.29 12.86
CA LEU A 8 -12.32 -3.07 12.10
C LEU A 8 -10.81 -2.80 12.14
N THR A 9 -10.09 -3.21 11.09
CA THR A 9 -8.68 -2.90 10.94
C THR A 9 -8.53 -1.51 10.33
N LEU A 10 -7.81 -0.64 11.03
CA LEU A 10 -7.54 0.73 10.59
C LEU A 10 -6.07 0.84 10.17
N HIS A 11 -5.84 1.33 8.95
CA HIS A 11 -4.50 1.56 8.41
C HIS A 11 -4.24 3.06 8.36
N MET A 12 -3.20 3.51 9.06
CA MET A 12 -2.84 4.92 9.17
C MET A 12 -1.33 5.12 9.06
N TYR A 13 -0.93 6.28 8.58
CA TYR A 13 0.46 6.72 8.59
C TYR A 13 0.52 8.19 9.03
N ALA A 14 1.59 8.53 9.73
CA ALA A 14 1.93 9.89 10.07
C ALA A 14 3.45 9.98 10.19
N SER A 15 3.98 11.17 9.95
CA SER A 15 5.40 11.48 10.12
C SER A 15 5.55 12.62 11.10
N VAL A 16 6.52 12.51 11.99
CA VAL A 16 6.90 13.58 12.91
C VAL A 16 8.41 13.70 12.86
N ASN A 17 8.92 14.90 12.72
CA ASN A 17 10.31 15.23 13.03
C ASN A 17 10.34 16.43 14.00
N TRP A 18 11.52 16.93 14.32
CA TRP A 18 11.68 18.04 15.27
C TRP A 18 10.94 19.32 14.84
N ILE A 19 10.76 19.51 13.54
CA ILE A 19 10.31 20.77 12.94
C ILE A 19 8.85 20.67 12.47
N PHE A 20 8.44 19.51 12.00
CA PHE A 20 7.19 19.28 11.28
C PHE A 20 6.46 18.05 11.82
N LYS A 21 5.14 18.18 11.81
CA LYS A 21 4.22 17.08 12.06
C LYS A 21 3.29 16.98 10.86
N SER A 22 3.25 15.80 10.24
CA SER A 22 2.32 15.55 9.14
C SER A 22 0.88 15.49 9.66
N PRO A 23 -0.12 15.76 8.79
CA PRO A 23 -1.47 15.30 9.05
C PRO A 23 -1.49 13.77 9.17
N LEU A 24 -2.49 13.26 9.90
CA LEU A 24 -2.73 11.83 10.00
C LEU A 24 -3.35 11.34 8.69
N GLY A 25 -2.62 10.52 7.95
CA GLY A 25 -3.08 9.88 6.73
C GLY A 25 -3.74 8.54 7.04
N PHE A 26 -4.82 8.23 6.33
CA PHE A 26 -5.42 6.90 6.32
C PHE A 26 -5.21 6.29 4.95
N TYR A 27 -4.85 5.01 4.92
CA TYR A 27 -4.74 4.26 3.69
C TYR A 27 -5.61 3.02 3.79
N ASN A 28 -5.82 2.32 2.68
CA ASN A 28 -6.63 1.10 2.67
C ASN A 28 -8.12 1.28 3.04
N ASN A 29 -8.65 2.52 2.99
CA ASN A 29 -10.09 2.77 3.14
C ASN A 29 -10.89 2.34 1.90
N GLU A 30 -10.22 2.10 0.77
CA GLU A 30 -10.87 1.84 -0.50
C GLU A 30 -10.52 0.45 -1.02
N LYS A 31 -11.56 -0.39 -1.12
CA LYS A 31 -11.59 -1.62 -1.90
C LYS A 31 -11.25 -1.44 -3.40
N ASP A 32 -10.96 -0.22 -3.88
CA ASP A 32 -11.25 0.23 -5.25
C ASP A 32 -10.04 0.46 -6.19
N MET A 33 -8.81 0.11 -5.80
CA MET A 33 -7.66 0.35 -6.70
C MET A 33 -7.60 -0.59 -7.91
N LEU A 34 -8.33 -1.70 -7.92
CA LEU A 34 -8.47 -2.55 -9.10
C LEU A 34 -9.91 -2.49 -9.61
N LYS A 35 -10.17 -1.59 -10.55
CA LYS A 35 -11.40 -1.66 -11.34
C LYS A 35 -11.37 -3.00 -12.08
N PRO A 36 -12.34 -3.92 -11.87
CA PRO A 36 -12.40 -5.13 -12.68
C PRO A 36 -12.46 -4.71 -14.15
N PRO A 37 -11.69 -5.37 -15.03
CA PRO A 37 -11.76 -5.07 -16.46
C PRO A 37 -13.21 -5.16 -16.91
N LYS A 38 -13.67 -4.13 -17.63
CA LYS A 38 -15.05 -4.04 -18.08
C LYS A 38 -15.35 -5.24 -18.98
N GLN A 39 -16.20 -6.14 -18.51
CA GLN A 39 -16.57 -7.32 -19.28
C GLN A 39 -17.34 -6.89 -20.54
N PRO A 40 -17.04 -7.47 -21.72
CA PRO A 40 -17.85 -7.25 -22.91
C PRO A 40 -19.29 -7.68 -22.64
N ARG A 41 -20.27 -6.99 -23.24
CA ARG A 41 -21.69 -7.35 -23.05
C ARG A 41 -21.94 -8.77 -23.53
N ARG A 42 -22.60 -9.58 -22.69
CA ARG A 42 -23.01 -10.94 -23.06
C ARG A 42 -23.90 -10.88 -24.32
N PRO A 43 -23.66 -11.74 -25.33
CA PRO A 43 -24.55 -11.87 -26.48
C PRO A 43 -25.99 -12.14 -26.03
N VAL A 44 -26.95 -11.39 -26.57
CA VAL A 44 -28.38 -11.65 -26.40
C VAL A 44 -28.88 -12.38 -27.64
N GLN A 45 -29.74 -13.38 -27.46
CA GLN A 45 -30.32 -14.14 -28.57
C GLN A 45 -31.28 -13.26 -29.37
N SER A 46 -31.09 -13.21 -30.69
CA SER A 46 -32.03 -12.51 -31.57
C SER A 46 -33.24 -13.38 -31.93
N LYS A 47 -34.36 -12.76 -32.28
CA LYS A 47 -35.60 -13.46 -32.69
C LYS A 47 -35.41 -14.37 -33.92
N TYR A 48 -34.45 -14.05 -34.79
CA TYR A 48 -34.22 -14.74 -36.06
C TYR A 48 -32.93 -15.58 -36.05
N GLU A 49 -32.30 -15.76 -34.89
CA GLU A 49 -31.05 -16.50 -34.73
C GLU A 49 -31.35 -17.93 -34.28
N MET A 50 -30.70 -18.91 -34.93
CA MET A 50 -30.79 -20.30 -34.49
C MET A 50 -30.03 -20.51 -33.17
N LEU A 51 -30.54 -21.40 -32.32
CA LEU A 51 -29.99 -21.65 -30.98
C LEU A 51 -28.49 -22.00 -31.01
N GLU A 52 -28.06 -22.79 -31.99
CA GLU A 52 -26.67 -23.22 -32.16
C GLU A 52 -25.72 -22.04 -32.47
N GLN A 53 -26.18 -21.10 -33.29
CA GLN A 53 -25.43 -19.88 -33.60
C GLN A 53 -25.28 -19.00 -32.36
N HIS A 54 -26.34 -18.90 -31.56
CA HIS A 54 -26.29 -18.18 -30.28
C HIS A 54 -25.31 -18.84 -29.30
N GLN A 55 -25.34 -20.17 -29.17
CA GLN A 55 -24.44 -20.92 -28.29
C GLN A 55 -22.96 -20.75 -28.70
N LYS A 56 -22.67 -20.77 -30.01
CA LYS A 56 -21.32 -20.55 -30.52
C LYS A 56 -20.80 -19.16 -30.12
N ARG A 57 -21.62 -18.12 -30.25
CA ARG A 57 -21.28 -16.75 -29.83
C ARG A 57 -21.07 -16.62 -28.32
N VAL A 58 -21.87 -17.32 -27.51
CA VAL A 58 -21.69 -17.34 -26.05
C VAL A 58 -20.36 -17.99 -25.70
N LYS A 59 -20.00 -19.10 -26.35
CA LYS A 59 -18.73 -19.79 -26.12
C LYS A 59 -17.51 -18.95 -26.52
N GLU A 60 -17.59 -18.27 -27.66
CA GLU A 60 -16.56 -17.32 -28.10
C GLU A 60 -16.44 -16.14 -27.11
N TRP A 61 -17.57 -15.63 -26.62
CA TRP A 61 -17.59 -14.57 -25.60
C TRP A 61 -16.96 -15.02 -24.27
N GLU A 62 -17.27 -16.23 -23.79
CA GLU A 62 -16.68 -16.81 -22.57
C GLU A 62 -15.15 -16.93 -22.69
N ALA A 63 -14.65 -17.29 -23.88
CA ALA A 63 -13.22 -17.35 -24.15
C ALA A 63 -12.53 -15.96 -24.14
N THR A 64 -13.28 -14.88 -24.39
CA THR A 64 -12.76 -13.50 -24.33
C THR A 64 -12.81 -12.87 -22.94
N LEU A 65 -13.37 -13.56 -21.93
CA LEU A 65 -13.46 -13.01 -20.59
C LEU A 65 -12.07 -12.87 -19.96
N PRO A 66 -11.75 -11.70 -19.36
CA PRO A 66 -10.51 -11.54 -18.63
C PRO A 66 -10.48 -12.48 -17.41
N PRO A 67 -9.30 -12.98 -17.00
CA PRO A 67 -9.16 -13.80 -15.81
C PRO A 67 -9.78 -13.11 -14.57
N PRO A 68 -10.44 -13.86 -13.67
CA PRO A 68 -10.98 -13.28 -12.46
C PRO A 68 -9.82 -12.72 -11.62
N LEU A 69 -9.92 -11.44 -11.25
CA LEU A 69 -9.00 -10.84 -10.28
C LEU A 69 -9.17 -11.58 -8.96
N LYS A 70 -8.10 -12.21 -8.46
CA LYS A 70 -8.06 -12.74 -7.10
C LYS A 70 -8.02 -11.55 -6.14
N VAL A 71 -9.18 -11.01 -5.80
CA VAL A 71 -9.30 -10.03 -4.72
C VAL A 71 -9.02 -10.78 -3.42
N GLN A 72 -7.78 -10.68 -2.93
CA GLN A 72 -7.43 -11.26 -1.64
C GLN A 72 -8.20 -10.50 -0.57
N SER A 73 -9.15 -11.17 0.07
CA SER A 73 -10.04 -10.60 1.07
C SER A 73 -9.40 -10.39 2.44
N SER A 74 -8.06 -10.45 2.55
CA SER A 74 -7.33 -10.38 3.81
C SER A 74 -6.51 -9.10 3.88
N GLY A 75 -6.87 -8.24 4.85
CA GLY A 75 -6.24 -6.98 5.26
C GLY A 75 -5.07 -6.51 4.40
N HIS A 76 -5.30 -5.49 3.58
CA HIS A 76 -4.24 -5.01 2.68
C HIS A 76 -3.07 -4.49 3.52
N HIS A 77 -1.93 -5.14 3.33
CA HIS A 77 -0.66 -4.67 3.84
C HIS A 77 -0.22 -3.52 2.93
N MET A 78 0.58 -2.59 3.47
CA MET A 78 1.19 -1.54 2.65
C MET A 78 1.92 -2.20 1.48
N THR A 79 1.65 -1.78 0.24
CA THR A 79 2.44 -2.23 -0.90
C THR A 79 3.64 -1.31 -1.07
N GLN A 80 4.72 -1.85 -1.62
CA GLN A 80 5.92 -1.06 -1.92
C GLN A 80 5.62 0.10 -2.87
N GLU A 81 4.78 -0.13 -3.89
CA GLU A 81 4.34 0.92 -4.82
C GLU A 81 3.59 2.04 -4.10
N TYR A 82 2.62 1.70 -3.23
CA TYR A 82 1.87 2.72 -2.49
C TYR A 82 2.80 3.50 -1.57
N TYR A 83 3.70 2.82 -0.86
CA TYR A 83 4.69 3.43 0.01
C TYR A 83 5.57 4.43 -0.77
N ALA A 84 6.12 4.00 -1.90
CA ALA A 84 6.98 4.83 -2.74
C ALA A 84 6.25 6.03 -3.37
N LEU A 85 4.96 5.90 -3.69
CA LEU A 85 4.17 6.96 -4.32
C LEU A 85 3.57 7.96 -3.32
N ASN A 86 3.20 7.53 -2.12
CA ASN A 86 2.39 8.35 -1.20
C ASN A 86 3.09 8.70 0.11
N VAL A 87 3.93 7.80 0.64
CA VAL A 87 4.52 7.95 1.98
C VAL A 87 5.95 8.45 1.90
N LEU A 88 6.80 7.77 1.13
CA LEU A 88 8.22 8.13 0.98
C LEU A 88 8.45 9.55 0.44
N PRO A 89 7.68 10.09 -0.53
CA PRO A 89 7.86 11.47 -0.99
C PRO A 89 7.65 12.49 0.13
N GLN A 90 6.75 12.19 1.06
CA GLN A 90 6.50 13.05 2.21
C GLN A 90 7.68 13.06 3.18
N TYR A 91 8.33 11.91 3.39
CA TYR A 91 9.56 11.82 4.19
C TYR A 91 10.71 12.56 3.52
N ILE A 92 10.89 12.37 2.21
CA ILE A 92 11.89 13.07 1.40
C ILE A 92 11.74 14.58 1.57
N LYS A 93 10.51 15.10 1.39
CA LYS A 93 10.22 16.52 1.59
C LYS A 93 10.66 17.01 2.97
N TYR A 94 10.26 16.31 4.03
CA TYR A 94 10.60 16.71 5.40
C TYR A 94 12.10 16.63 5.71
N ILE A 95 12.81 15.66 5.13
CA ILE A 95 14.27 15.55 5.27
C ILE A 95 14.95 16.73 4.56
N HIS A 96 14.50 17.11 3.36
CA HIS A 96 15.04 18.28 2.66
C HIS A 96 14.74 19.58 3.41
N GLU A 97 13.54 19.76 3.93
CA GLU A 97 13.19 20.93 4.76
C GLU A 97 14.04 20.98 6.03
N ALA A 98 14.29 19.83 6.67
CA ALA A 98 15.17 19.75 7.84
C ALA A 98 16.63 20.08 7.50
N ARG A 99 17.15 19.64 6.35
CA ARG A 99 18.49 20.00 5.84
C ARG A 99 18.65 21.50 5.61
N LEU A 100 17.58 22.19 5.20
CA LEU A 100 17.61 23.65 5.00
C LEU A 100 17.72 24.41 6.33
N GLN A 101 17.12 23.88 7.41
CA GLN A 101 17.19 24.50 8.74
C GLN A 101 18.48 24.15 9.46
N GLU A 102 18.86 22.88 9.44
CA GLU A 102 20.06 22.36 10.06
C GLU A 102 20.86 21.58 9.01
N PRO A 103 21.95 22.16 8.47
CA PRO A 103 22.76 21.56 7.42
C PRO A 103 23.67 20.46 7.99
N GLN A 104 23.06 19.44 8.57
CA GLN A 104 23.69 18.22 9.06
C GLN A 104 23.27 17.02 8.20
N SER A 105 23.96 15.90 8.42
CA SER A 105 23.58 14.63 7.81
C SER A 105 22.33 14.07 8.50
N TRP A 106 21.23 13.99 7.75
CA TRP A 106 19.98 13.36 8.19
C TRP A 106 19.91 11.92 7.69
N LEU A 107 19.58 11.00 8.61
CA LEU A 107 19.45 9.57 8.34
C LEU A 107 17.98 9.13 8.54
N LEU A 108 17.47 8.35 7.60
CA LEU A 108 16.16 7.71 7.68
C LEU A 108 16.30 6.36 8.39
N GLN A 109 15.53 6.13 9.44
CA GLN A 109 15.44 4.82 10.10
C GLN A 109 14.06 4.21 9.82
N GLU A 110 14.04 3.01 9.26
CA GLU A 110 12.84 2.21 9.02
C GLU A 110 13.10 0.75 9.44
N ASP A 111 12.03 -0.03 9.61
CA ASP A 111 12.17 -1.47 9.81
C ASP A 111 12.36 -2.20 8.48
N ASN A 112 12.41 -3.53 8.53
CA ASN A 112 12.57 -4.36 7.33
C ASN A 112 11.23 -4.86 6.76
N ASP A 113 10.16 -4.07 6.90
CA ASP A 113 8.88 -4.37 6.25
C ASP A 113 9.07 -4.47 4.72
N PRO A 114 8.48 -5.49 4.05
CA PRO A 114 8.63 -5.66 2.61
C PRO A 114 8.27 -4.42 1.78
N SER A 115 7.35 -3.57 2.26
CA SER A 115 6.96 -2.33 1.56
C SER A 115 8.06 -1.29 1.48
N HIS A 116 9.03 -1.30 2.40
CA HIS A 116 10.18 -0.38 2.39
C HIS A 116 11.23 -0.75 1.35
N GLY A 117 11.19 -1.97 0.81
CA GLY A 117 12.14 -2.41 -0.21
C GLY A 117 13.58 -2.59 0.30
N THR A 118 13.78 -2.88 1.59
CA THR A 118 15.14 -3.02 2.16
C THR A 118 15.85 -4.33 1.75
N ARG A 119 15.12 -5.27 1.14
CA ARG A 119 15.63 -6.60 0.76
C ARG A 119 16.19 -6.68 -0.67
N SER A 120 15.99 -5.65 -1.49
CA SER A 120 16.55 -5.57 -2.84
C SER A 120 17.15 -4.20 -3.09
N ILE A 121 18.14 -4.13 -3.96
CA ILE A 121 18.80 -2.87 -4.35
C ILE A 121 18.13 -2.22 -5.57
N ASP A 122 17.39 -3.02 -6.34
CA ASP A 122 16.68 -2.60 -7.54
C ASP A 122 15.17 -2.68 -7.27
N ASN A 123 14.64 -1.62 -6.68
CA ASN A 123 13.20 -1.46 -6.47
C ASN A 123 12.80 0.01 -6.38
N VAL A 124 11.50 0.26 -6.57
CA VAL A 124 10.94 1.62 -6.68
C VAL A 124 11.24 2.48 -5.44
N ALA A 125 11.16 1.91 -4.23
CA ALA A 125 11.42 2.66 -2.99
C ALA A 125 12.91 3.02 -2.85
N GLU A 126 13.79 2.06 -3.14
CA GLU A 126 15.24 2.25 -3.07
C GLU A 126 15.74 3.22 -4.14
N SER A 127 15.29 3.07 -5.39
CA SER A 127 15.59 4.01 -6.47
C SER A 127 15.16 5.43 -6.12
N LEU A 128 13.99 5.59 -5.49
CA LEU A 128 13.49 6.91 -5.07
C LEU A 128 14.34 7.51 -3.94
N ARG A 129 14.77 6.70 -2.95
CA ARG A 129 15.70 7.16 -1.90
C ARG A 129 17.03 7.61 -2.49
N GLN A 130 17.63 6.81 -3.37
CA GLN A 130 18.91 7.11 -4.01
C GLN A 130 18.84 8.38 -4.86
N ALA A 131 17.78 8.53 -5.67
CA ALA A 131 17.56 9.72 -6.49
C ALA A 131 17.41 11.02 -5.69
N ASN A 132 17.02 10.93 -4.42
CA ASN A 132 16.83 12.08 -3.51
C ASN A 132 17.93 12.18 -2.44
N TRP A 133 19.03 11.42 -2.58
CA TRP A 133 20.15 11.41 -1.62
C TRP A 133 19.69 11.14 -0.18
N ILE A 134 18.75 10.22 0.00
CA ILE A 134 18.28 9.81 1.33
C ILE A 134 19.15 8.66 1.82
N ALA A 135 19.92 8.91 2.88
CA ALA A 135 20.68 7.87 3.56
C ALA A 135 19.78 7.16 4.57
N ALA A 136 19.73 5.83 4.51
CA ALA A 136 18.98 5.00 5.46
C ALA A 136 19.91 4.24 6.40
N ILE A 137 19.50 4.08 7.66
CA ILE A 137 20.21 3.27 8.65
C ILE A 137 19.87 1.79 8.42
N LEU A 138 20.89 0.94 8.36
CA LEU A 138 20.70 -0.50 8.35
C LEU A 138 20.10 -0.94 9.70
N HIS A 139 18.87 -1.41 9.69
CA HIS A 139 18.19 -1.92 10.88
C HIS A 139 18.26 -3.46 10.92
N PRO A 140 18.68 -4.07 12.05
CA PRO A 140 18.72 -5.52 12.17
C PRO A 140 17.32 -6.15 12.10
N ALA A 141 17.22 -7.33 11.49
CA ALA A 141 15.96 -8.06 11.42
C ALA A 141 15.47 -8.45 12.83
N GLN A 142 14.15 -8.49 13.01
CA GLN A 142 13.50 -8.95 14.26
C GLN A 142 13.96 -8.22 15.53
N SER A 143 14.35 -6.94 15.41
CA SER A 143 14.87 -6.13 16.52
C SER A 143 13.98 -4.91 16.83
N PRO A 144 12.69 -5.13 17.19
CA PRO A 144 11.75 -4.03 17.46
C PRO A 144 12.20 -3.14 18.63
N ASP A 145 12.97 -3.68 19.57
CA ASP A 145 13.57 -2.97 20.69
C ASP A 145 14.56 -1.88 20.26
N LEU A 146 15.19 -2.05 19.08
CA LEU A 146 16.11 -1.06 18.49
C LEU A 146 15.41 -0.05 17.57
N ASN A 147 14.08 -0.13 17.44
CA ASN A 147 13.30 0.79 16.62
C ASN A 147 12.56 1.82 17.49
N PRO A 148 12.94 3.11 17.47
CA PRO A 148 12.29 4.16 18.27
C PRO A 148 10.78 4.26 18.04
N ILE A 149 10.27 3.88 16.86
CA ILE A 149 8.84 3.91 16.57
C ILE A 149 8.03 2.97 17.47
N GLU A 150 8.62 1.86 17.93
CA GLU A 150 7.95 0.91 18.83
C GLU A 150 7.69 1.54 20.20
N GLY A 151 8.59 2.38 20.69
CA GLY A 151 8.38 3.18 21.89
C GLY A 151 7.18 4.13 21.74
N ILE A 152 7.07 4.80 20.59
CA ILE A 152 5.92 5.66 20.27
C ILE A 152 4.64 4.85 20.22
N TRP A 153 4.66 3.67 19.60
CA TRP A 153 3.51 2.77 19.56
C TRP A 153 3.06 2.31 20.93
N LEU A 154 3.97 2.01 21.86
CA LEU A 154 3.62 1.64 23.24
C LEU A 154 2.84 2.74 23.95
N VAL A 155 3.27 4.00 23.81
CA VAL A 155 2.56 5.16 24.37
C VAL A 155 1.17 5.29 23.77
N LEU A 156 1.03 5.15 22.45
CA LEU A 156 -0.25 5.20 21.76
C LEU A 156 -1.19 4.07 22.19
N LYS A 157 -0.68 2.82 22.25
CA LYS A 157 -1.43 1.64 22.71
C LYS A 157 -1.93 1.81 24.13
N GLN A 158 -1.13 2.38 25.03
CA GLN A 158 -1.54 2.64 26.41
C GLN A 158 -2.68 3.67 26.47
N ARG A 159 -2.63 4.71 25.64
CA ARG A 159 -3.67 5.76 25.59
C ARG A 159 -4.97 5.27 24.94
N ALA A 160 -4.88 4.42 23.93
CA ALA A 160 -6.04 3.88 23.21
C ALA A 160 -6.80 2.78 23.98
N LYS A 161 -6.20 2.20 25.04
CA LYS A 161 -6.86 1.23 25.92
C LYS A 161 -7.85 1.85 26.92
N ARG A 162 -7.95 3.18 26.97
CA ARG A 162 -8.94 3.89 27.79
C ARG A 162 -10.31 3.78 27.17
#